data_AF-A0A1Y0G128-F1
#
_entry.id   AF-A0A1Y0G128-F1
#
_cell.length_a   1.000
_cell.length_b   1.000
_cell.length_c   1.000
_cell.angle_alpha   90.00
_cell.angle_beta   90.00
_cell.angle_gamma   90.00
#
_symmetry.space_group_name_H-M   'P 1'
#
loop_
_entity.id
_entity.type
_entity.pdbx_description
1 polymer ?
#
loop_
_entity_poly.entity_id
_entity_poly.type
_entity_poly.pdbx_seq_one_letter_code
_entity_poly.pdbx_strand_id
1 'polypeptide(L)'
;MKLIFSSVCTFLLVLLAASTNAKTLKYELQDIFSHNGEINYPGLDFHDAQSATLMVEKLEGNPTPELVSLDLTFPNAATLKVRGFTRQGPDIYRALVSGAWIFREVLVELQIPELSAHAPVHIMVKVVEGTSYLNPVTNSSGPDLLIAHGMLKDVTPFKVVDTGFAIVDGKRVNLSLRDRLGFSETTPQFGFAIDALWQGKGQKTLYLDAPVPVEQHDFVEPIALIIEAVSGPNGIENMVSVKYIVAGDELVSPPFPLIELLNQAYGQ
;
A
#
# COMPACT_ATOMS: atom_id res chain seq x y z
N MET A 1 -39.13 -56.69 5.63
CA MET A 1 -37.76 -56.94 5.10
C MET A 1 -37.47 -55.79 4.13
N LYS A 2 -36.83 -54.69 4.58
CA LYS A 2 -35.37 -54.40 4.41
C LYS A 2 -34.96 -54.54 2.92
N LEU A 3 -34.41 -53.59 2.16
CA LEU A 3 -33.61 -52.37 2.38
C LEU A 3 -33.39 -51.67 1.00
N ILE A 4 -33.24 -50.32 0.96
CA ILE A 4 -32.14 -49.53 0.31
C ILE A 4 -32.01 -49.51 -1.24
N PHE A 5 -31.61 -48.46 -2.00
CA PHE A 5 -31.19 -47.04 -1.90
C PHE A 5 -31.29 -46.48 -3.35
N SER A 6 -31.79 -45.26 -3.62
CA SER A 6 -31.02 -44.01 -3.82
C SER A 6 -29.74 -44.08 -4.69
N SER A 7 -29.71 -43.35 -5.81
CA SER A 7 -28.51 -42.69 -6.38
C SER A 7 -28.94 -41.70 -7.49
N VAL A 8 -29.47 -40.52 -7.17
CA VAL A 8 -28.78 -39.22 -7.11
C VAL A 8 -27.89 -38.92 -8.33
N CYS A 9 -28.48 -38.18 -9.28
CA CYS A 9 -27.80 -37.20 -10.13
C CYS A 9 -27.05 -36.19 -9.23
N THR A 10 -25.72 -36.08 -9.31
CA THR A 10 -25.03 -34.78 -9.39
C THR A 10 -23.55 -35.03 -9.72
N PHE A 11 -23.20 -34.95 -10.99
CA PHE A 11 -21.80 -34.84 -11.41
C PHE A 11 -21.45 -33.35 -11.43
N LEU A 12 -20.48 -32.98 -10.57
CA LEU A 12 -19.52 -31.90 -10.73
C LEU A 12 -20.07 -30.49 -11.07
N LEU A 13 -20.43 -29.74 -10.03
CA LEU A 13 -20.14 -28.31 -9.99
C LEU A 13 -18.68 -28.19 -9.51
N VAL A 14 -17.75 -28.04 -10.45
CA VAL A 14 -16.42 -27.50 -10.14
C VAL A 14 -16.65 -26.04 -9.77
N LEU A 15 -16.81 -25.77 -8.48
CA LEU A 15 -16.62 -24.44 -7.94
C LEU A 15 -15.18 -24.05 -8.24
N LEU A 16 -14.98 -23.28 -9.31
CA LEU A 16 -13.85 -22.36 -9.42
C LEU A 16 -13.98 -21.42 -8.22
N ALA A 17 -13.36 -21.79 -7.11
CA ALA A 17 -13.02 -20.83 -6.07
C ALA A 17 -11.96 -19.93 -6.71
N ALA A 18 -12.40 -18.86 -7.38
CA ALA A 18 -11.52 -17.75 -7.67
C ALA A 18 -11.08 -17.23 -6.29
N SER A 19 -9.86 -17.58 -5.89
CA SER A 19 -9.19 -16.95 -4.77
C SER A 19 -8.92 -15.52 -5.18
N THR A 20 -9.89 -14.63 -4.94
CA THR A 20 -9.68 -13.19 -5.07
C THR A 20 -8.71 -12.80 -3.96
N ASN A 21 -7.43 -12.63 -4.30
CA ASN A 21 -6.46 -12.11 -3.36
C ASN A 21 -6.78 -10.63 -3.10
N ALA A 22 -7.08 -10.31 -1.86
CA ALA A 22 -7.25 -8.93 -1.39
C ALA A 22 -5.96 -8.50 -0.70
N LYS A 23 -5.40 -7.36 -1.13
CA LYS A 23 -4.23 -6.75 -0.50
C LYS A 23 -4.62 -5.44 0.16
N THR A 24 -4.31 -5.34 1.44
CA THR A 24 -4.49 -4.10 2.21
C THR A 24 -3.20 -3.30 2.18
N LEU A 25 -3.28 -2.08 1.66
CA LEU A 25 -2.21 -1.10 1.63
C LEU A 25 -2.49 0.00 2.65
N LYS A 26 -1.44 0.48 3.30
CA LYS A 26 -1.50 1.57 4.28
C LYS A 26 -0.70 2.74 3.75
N TYR A 27 -1.36 3.87 3.57
CA TYR A 27 -0.74 5.11 3.17
C TYR A 27 -0.76 6.13 4.31
N GLU A 28 0.25 6.98 4.35
CA GLU A 28 0.33 8.14 5.25
C GLU A 28 0.55 9.40 4.41
N LEU A 29 -0.13 10.50 4.74
CA LEU A 29 0.13 11.77 4.09
C LEU A 29 1.46 12.34 4.58
N GLN A 30 2.39 12.54 3.66
CA GLN A 30 3.57 13.36 3.85
C GLN A 30 3.25 14.84 3.62
N ASP A 31 4.03 15.68 4.27
CA ASP A 31 3.96 17.15 4.18
C ASP A 31 2.53 17.67 4.38
N ILE A 32 1.85 17.08 5.36
CA ILE A 32 0.46 17.41 5.66
C ILE A 32 0.36 18.88 6.10
N PHE A 33 -0.52 19.60 5.41
CA PHE A 33 -0.96 20.92 5.81
C PHE A 33 -2.44 20.88 6.10
N SER A 34 -2.85 21.41 7.25
CA SER A 34 -4.26 21.51 7.62
C SER A 34 -4.57 22.83 8.30
N HIS A 35 -5.80 23.28 8.12
CA HIS A 35 -6.31 24.49 8.74
C HIS A 35 -7.83 24.41 8.95
N ASN A 36 -8.34 25.30 9.80
CA ASN A 36 -9.78 25.44 9.99
C ASN A 36 -10.45 25.94 8.69
N GLY A 37 -11.68 25.50 8.48
CA GLY A 37 -12.55 25.99 7.42
C GLY A 37 -13.28 27.28 7.80
N GLU A 38 -14.41 27.52 7.13
CA GLU A 38 -15.29 28.65 7.37
C GLU A 38 -15.90 28.61 8.78
N ILE A 39 -16.32 27.42 9.23
CA ILE A 39 -16.83 27.23 10.59
C ILE A 39 -15.65 27.10 11.56
N ASN A 40 -15.66 27.98 12.56
CA ASN A 40 -14.74 27.94 13.68
C ASN A 40 -15.54 27.74 14.97
N TYR A 41 -15.26 26.66 15.70
CA TYR A 41 -15.87 26.39 17.00
C TYR A 41 -14.85 26.66 18.13
N PRO A 42 -15.20 27.43 19.18
CA PRO A 42 -14.28 27.70 20.28
C PRO A 42 -13.71 26.43 20.91
N GLY A 43 -12.39 26.33 21.00
CA GLY A 43 -11.69 25.18 21.58
C GLY A 43 -11.53 23.98 20.64
N LEU A 44 -11.93 24.12 19.38
CA LEU A 44 -11.69 23.13 18.32
C LEU A 44 -10.67 23.73 17.34
N ASP A 45 -9.52 23.08 17.23
CA ASP A 45 -8.40 23.55 16.42
C ASP A 45 -7.86 22.41 15.55
N PHE A 46 -7.90 22.64 14.23
CA PHE A 46 -7.48 21.69 13.22
C PHE A 46 -6.23 22.11 12.47
N HIS A 47 -5.51 23.12 12.96
CA HIS A 47 -4.19 23.44 12.43
C HIS A 47 -3.19 22.31 12.71
N ASP A 48 -2.23 22.15 11.81
CA ASP A 48 -1.07 21.28 11.98
C ASP A 48 -1.42 19.83 12.36
N ALA A 49 -2.30 19.21 11.57
CA ALA A 49 -2.63 17.79 11.71
C ALA A 49 -1.35 16.95 11.79
N GLN A 50 -1.25 16.11 12.82
CA GLN A 50 -0.05 15.33 13.10
C GLN A 50 0.15 14.19 12.11
N SER A 51 -0.95 13.61 11.65
CA SER A 51 -0.93 12.49 10.72
C SER A 51 -2.27 12.34 10.02
N ALA A 52 -2.26 11.92 8.76
CA ALA A 52 -3.42 11.37 8.09
C ALA A 52 -3.06 9.99 7.52
N THR A 53 -3.75 8.95 7.93
CA THR A 53 -3.49 7.58 7.51
C THR A 53 -4.69 7.03 6.74
N LEU A 54 -4.44 6.50 5.54
CA LEU A 54 -5.43 5.85 4.71
C LEU A 54 -5.20 4.35 4.68
N MET A 55 -6.27 3.57 4.70
CA MET A 55 -6.24 2.15 4.39
C MET A 55 -6.99 1.90 3.08
N VAL A 56 -6.34 1.21 2.16
CA VAL A 56 -6.86 0.91 0.83
C VAL A 56 -6.83 -0.60 0.63
N GLU A 57 -7.90 -1.14 0.08
CA GLU A 57 -7.97 -2.53 -0.36
C GLU A 57 -7.91 -2.61 -1.88
N LYS A 58 -7.02 -3.47 -2.38
CA LYS A 58 -6.90 -3.81 -3.80
C LYS A 58 -7.26 -5.27 -3.96
N LEU A 59 -8.21 -5.55 -4.86
CA LEU A 59 -8.64 -6.90 -5.18
C LEU A 59 -8.05 -7.30 -6.52
N GLU A 60 -7.45 -8.48 -6.59
CA GLU A 60 -6.93 -9.03 -7.83
C GLU A 60 -8.07 -9.16 -8.87
N GLY A 61 -7.86 -8.60 -10.06
CA GLY A 61 -8.87 -8.55 -11.12
C GLY A 61 -9.91 -7.43 -10.99
N ASN A 62 -9.88 -6.64 -9.91
CA ASN A 62 -10.66 -5.40 -9.82
C ASN A 62 -9.76 -4.19 -10.11
N PRO A 63 -10.02 -3.42 -11.18
CA PRO A 63 -9.20 -2.26 -11.52
C PRO A 63 -9.41 -1.09 -10.57
N THR A 64 -10.41 -1.12 -9.69
CA THR A 64 -10.73 -0.03 -8.77
C THR A 64 -10.33 -0.40 -7.34
N PRO A 65 -9.29 0.25 -6.77
CA PRO A 65 -9.00 0.18 -5.35
C PRO A 65 -10.15 0.74 -4.52
N GLU A 66 -10.37 0.17 -3.34
CA GLU A 66 -11.39 0.60 -2.39
C GLU A 66 -10.75 1.34 -1.22
N LEU A 67 -11.20 2.56 -0.94
CA LEU A 67 -10.79 3.31 0.25
C LEU A 67 -11.57 2.80 1.47
N VAL A 68 -10.91 2.08 2.36
CA VAL A 68 -11.55 1.44 3.53
C VAL A 68 -11.73 2.44 4.67
N SER A 69 -10.68 3.20 4.99
CA SER A 69 -10.71 4.14 6.10
C SER A 69 -9.70 5.27 5.98
N LEU A 70 -9.98 6.35 6.72
CA LEU A 70 -9.09 7.47 6.95
C LEU A 70 -9.09 7.79 8.44
N ASP A 71 -7.89 7.90 9.02
CA ASP A 71 -7.70 8.42 10.38
C ASP A 71 -6.91 9.74 10.31
N LEU A 72 -7.49 10.82 10.83
CA LEU A 72 -6.90 12.15 10.92
C LEU A 72 -6.63 12.50 12.38
N THR A 73 -5.37 12.72 12.73
CA THR A 73 -4.95 13.05 14.11
C THR A 73 -4.52 14.50 14.20
N PHE A 74 -4.96 15.19 15.25
CA PHE A 74 -4.68 16.60 15.49
C PHE A 74 -3.99 16.76 16.85
N PRO A 75 -3.20 17.83 17.04
CA PRO A 75 -2.58 18.13 18.33
C PRO A 75 -3.63 18.52 19.38
N ASN A 76 -4.65 19.27 18.98
CA ASN A 76 -5.60 19.94 19.87
C ASN A 76 -7.05 19.48 19.69
N ALA A 77 -7.28 18.40 18.93
CA ALA A 77 -8.60 17.83 18.73
C ALA A 77 -8.54 16.30 18.74
N ALA A 78 -9.66 15.65 19.11
CA ALA A 78 -9.75 14.19 19.04
C ALA A 78 -9.58 13.70 17.61
N THR A 79 -8.91 12.55 17.43
CA THR A 79 -8.73 11.92 16.11
C THR A 79 -10.07 11.71 15.43
N LEU A 80 -10.19 12.17 14.18
CA LEU A 80 -11.32 11.89 13.33
C LEU A 80 -11.08 10.55 12.62
N LYS A 81 -11.93 9.56 12.91
CA LYS A 81 -11.89 8.24 12.28
C LYS A 81 -13.04 8.09 11.31
N VAL A 82 -12.73 7.76 10.07
CA VAL A 82 -13.68 7.77 8.95
C VAL A 82 -13.66 6.40 8.29
N ARG A 83 -14.85 5.83 8.05
CA ARG A 83 -15.06 4.53 7.40
C ARG A 83 -16.30 4.58 6.51
N GLY A 84 -16.45 3.58 5.65
CA GLY A 84 -17.64 3.46 4.80
C GLY A 84 -17.67 4.49 3.69
N PHE A 85 -16.50 4.74 3.06
CA PHE A 85 -16.43 5.64 1.92
C PHE A 85 -17.23 5.10 0.75
N THR A 86 -17.99 5.98 0.12
CA THR A 86 -18.67 5.75 -1.15
C THR A 86 -17.97 6.56 -2.22
N ARG A 87 -17.58 5.91 -3.31
CA ARG A 87 -16.98 6.58 -4.46
C ARG A 87 -18.04 7.38 -5.24
N GLN A 88 -17.75 8.65 -5.53
CA GLN A 88 -18.63 9.62 -6.21
C GLN A 88 -17.95 10.14 -7.48
N GLY A 89 -17.73 9.26 -8.45
CA GLY A 89 -16.93 9.55 -9.65
C GLY A 89 -15.51 9.00 -9.56
N PRO A 90 -14.59 9.36 -10.48
CA PRO A 90 -13.27 8.76 -10.54
C PRO A 90 -12.42 9.08 -9.29
N ASP A 91 -12.46 10.34 -8.83
CA ASP A 91 -11.45 10.84 -7.89
C ASP A 91 -12.02 11.24 -6.53
N ILE A 92 -13.34 11.12 -6.34
CA ILE A 92 -14.02 11.63 -5.13
C ILE A 92 -14.54 10.48 -4.29
N TYR A 93 -14.21 10.49 -3.00
CA TYR A 93 -14.69 9.56 -1.99
C TYR A 93 -15.40 10.33 -0.89
N ARG A 94 -16.59 9.89 -0.49
CA ARG A 94 -17.38 10.54 0.56
C ARG A 94 -17.80 9.57 1.64
N ALA A 95 -17.72 10.01 2.90
CA ALA A 95 -18.21 9.26 4.05
C ALA A 95 -18.89 10.21 5.05
N LEU A 96 -19.92 9.73 5.73
CA LEU A 96 -20.55 10.44 6.83
C LEU A 96 -20.03 9.92 8.17
N VAL A 97 -19.71 10.83 9.08
CA VAL A 97 -19.28 10.51 10.43
C VAL A 97 -20.23 11.16 11.42
N SER A 98 -21.00 10.33 12.12
CA SER A 98 -21.91 10.81 13.16
C SER A 98 -21.14 11.06 14.47
N GLY A 99 -21.50 12.15 15.17
CA GLY A 99 -20.95 12.48 16.49
C GLY A 99 -19.47 12.88 16.49
N ALA A 100 -18.97 13.46 15.39
CA ALA A 100 -17.62 14.00 15.35
C ALA A 100 -17.52 15.29 16.20
N TRP A 101 -16.76 15.22 17.29
CA TRP A 101 -16.57 16.32 18.25
C TRP A 101 -17.90 16.82 18.82
N ILE A 102 -18.30 18.05 18.47
CA ILE A 102 -19.54 18.70 18.90
C ILE A 102 -20.64 18.65 17.84
N PHE A 103 -20.33 18.15 16.64
CA PHE A 103 -21.27 18.13 15.53
C PHE A 103 -22.04 16.82 15.51
N ARG A 104 -23.35 16.91 15.22
CA ARG A 104 -24.21 15.74 15.06
C ARG A 104 -23.67 14.83 13.95
N GLU A 105 -23.24 15.41 12.85
CA GLU A 105 -22.72 14.69 11.70
C GLU A 105 -21.78 15.61 10.89
N VAL A 106 -20.71 15.02 10.36
CA VAL A 106 -19.81 15.67 9.41
C VAL A 106 -19.69 14.81 8.15
N LEU A 107 -19.57 15.46 7.00
CA LEU A 107 -19.25 14.84 5.73
C LEU A 107 -17.75 14.97 5.48
N VAL A 108 -17.10 13.84 5.24
CA VAL A 108 -15.70 13.78 4.84
C VAL A 108 -15.64 13.52 3.34
N GLU A 109 -15.05 14.44 2.60
CA GLU A 109 -14.79 14.32 1.18
C GLU A 109 -13.28 14.21 0.95
N LEU A 110 -12.86 13.15 0.27
CA LEU A 110 -11.50 12.97 -0.22
C LEU A 110 -11.48 13.12 -1.73
N GLN A 111 -10.64 14.00 -2.23
CA GLN A 111 -10.31 14.11 -3.64
C GLN A 111 -8.91 13.55 -3.85
N ILE A 112 -8.82 12.48 -4.62
CA ILE A 112 -7.59 11.75 -4.91
C ILE A 112 -7.66 11.16 -6.33
N PRO A 113 -6.77 11.56 -7.26
CA PRO A 113 -6.79 11.07 -8.64
C PRO A 113 -6.55 9.56 -8.75
N GLU A 114 -5.71 9.02 -7.86
CA GLU A 114 -5.36 7.61 -7.83
C GLU A 114 -4.99 7.18 -6.41
N LEU A 115 -5.47 6.02 -5.96
CA LEU A 115 -5.06 5.42 -4.69
C LEU A 115 -3.71 4.70 -4.84
N SER A 116 -2.67 5.49 -5.10
CA SER A 116 -1.29 5.07 -5.32
C SER A 116 -0.31 5.95 -4.52
N ALA A 117 0.92 5.46 -4.33
CA ALA A 117 1.95 6.27 -3.69
C ALA A 117 2.27 7.53 -4.53
N HIS A 118 2.64 8.62 -3.87
CA HIS A 118 2.89 9.95 -4.42
C HIS A 118 1.67 10.66 -5.05
N ALA A 119 0.46 10.09 -4.94
CA ALA A 119 -0.74 10.78 -5.34
C ALA A 119 -1.04 11.96 -4.39
N PRO A 120 -1.39 13.15 -4.93
CA PRO A 120 -1.86 14.25 -4.11
C PRO A 120 -3.24 13.93 -3.53
N VAL A 121 -3.45 14.29 -2.27
CA VAL A 121 -4.73 14.11 -1.58
C VAL A 121 -5.21 15.44 -1.05
N HIS A 122 -6.48 15.71 -1.30
CA HIS A 122 -7.21 16.80 -0.68
C HIS A 122 -8.35 16.26 0.17
N ILE A 123 -8.43 16.70 1.41
CA ILE A 123 -9.40 16.26 2.39
C ILE A 123 -10.20 17.48 2.84
N MET A 124 -11.52 17.40 2.70
CA MET A 124 -12.44 18.41 3.21
C MET A 124 -13.40 17.75 4.20
N VAL A 125 -13.53 18.34 5.38
CA VAL A 125 -14.54 17.94 6.36
C VAL A 125 -15.56 19.06 6.45
N LYS A 126 -16.83 18.75 6.19
CA LYS A 126 -17.95 19.70 6.15
C LYS A 126 -18.94 19.38 7.27
N VAL A 127 -19.54 20.40 7.86
CA VAL A 127 -20.66 20.19 8.81
C VAL A 127 -21.92 19.86 8.03
N VAL A 128 -22.65 18.82 8.41
CA VAL A 128 -23.92 18.48 7.74
C VAL A 128 -25.05 19.29 8.36
N GLU A 129 -25.61 20.23 7.61
CA GLU A 129 -26.71 21.10 8.08
C GLU A 129 -28.10 20.50 7.78
N GLY A 130 -28.20 19.58 6.82
CA GLY A 130 -29.44 18.92 6.43
C GLY A 130 -29.24 17.44 6.10
N THR A 131 -30.11 16.58 6.62
CA THR A 131 -30.08 15.14 6.34
C THR A 131 -31.13 14.78 5.30
N SER A 132 -30.72 14.42 4.08
CA SER A 132 -31.62 13.76 3.14
C SER A 132 -31.76 12.28 3.52
N TYR A 133 -32.97 11.79 3.72
CA TYR A 133 -33.22 10.35 3.95
C TYR A 133 -32.93 9.50 2.69
N LEU A 134 -32.95 10.13 1.52
CA LEU A 134 -32.59 9.50 0.24
C LEU A 134 -31.15 9.88 -0.10
N ASN A 135 -30.23 8.91 -0.07
CA ASN A 135 -28.79 9.06 -0.34
C ASN A 135 -28.11 10.19 0.46
N PRO A 136 -27.94 10.04 1.78
CA PRO A 136 -27.41 11.09 2.64
C PRO A 136 -25.98 11.49 2.25
N VAL A 137 -25.13 10.54 1.83
CA VAL A 137 -23.72 10.80 1.47
C VAL A 137 -23.58 11.68 0.22
N THR A 138 -24.49 11.55 -0.76
CA THR A 138 -24.41 12.29 -2.02
C THR A 138 -25.01 13.69 -1.91
N ASN A 139 -26.04 13.82 -1.07
CA ASN A 139 -26.88 15.03 -1.00
C ASN A 139 -26.58 15.90 0.22
N SER A 140 -25.76 15.43 1.15
CA SER A 140 -25.30 16.25 2.27
C SER A 140 -24.28 17.27 1.79
N SER A 141 -24.44 18.50 2.25
CA SER A 141 -23.52 19.60 2.02
C SER A 141 -23.57 20.51 3.24
N GLY A 142 -22.57 21.36 3.35
CA GLY A 142 -22.49 22.43 4.32
C GLY A 142 -21.13 23.13 4.23
N PRO A 143 -20.91 24.10 5.11
CA PRO A 143 -19.67 24.85 5.15
C PRO A 143 -18.50 23.97 5.61
N ASP A 144 -17.30 24.33 5.15
CA ASP A 144 -16.07 23.63 5.51
C ASP A 144 -15.75 23.88 6.99
N LEU A 145 -15.44 22.79 7.68
CA LEU A 145 -14.97 22.77 9.07
C LEU A 145 -13.44 22.65 9.11
N LEU A 146 -12.88 21.83 8.22
CA LEU A 146 -11.46 21.54 8.12
C LEU A 146 -11.09 21.27 6.67
N ILE A 147 -9.93 21.75 6.27
CA ILE A 147 -9.30 21.45 4.99
C ILE A 147 -7.88 20.95 5.26
N ALA A 148 -7.53 19.81 4.68
CA ALA A 148 -6.18 19.24 4.75
C ALA A 148 -5.70 18.77 3.37
N HIS A 149 -4.40 18.79 3.15
CA HIS A 149 -3.79 18.23 1.94
C HIS A 149 -2.39 17.69 2.21
N GLY A 150 -1.92 16.83 1.31
CA GLY A 150 -0.58 16.23 1.37
C GLY A 150 -0.37 15.24 0.23
N MET A 151 0.75 14.52 0.27
CA MET A 151 1.10 13.49 -0.72
C MET A 151 1.05 12.10 -0.07
N LEU A 152 0.48 11.11 -0.75
CA LEU A 152 0.49 9.74 -0.21
C LEU A 152 1.90 9.15 -0.18
N LYS A 153 2.26 8.54 0.96
CA LYS A 153 3.42 7.68 1.10
C LYS A 153 2.98 6.28 1.48
N ASP A 154 3.46 5.27 0.79
CA ASP A 154 3.25 3.88 1.22
C ASP A 154 4.04 3.60 2.51
N VAL A 155 3.31 3.30 3.58
CA VAL A 155 3.83 2.92 4.91
C VAL A 155 3.32 1.55 5.33
N THR A 156 2.91 0.73 4.36
CA THR A 156 2.52 -0.64 4.63
C THR A 156 3.69 -1.33 5.34
N PRO A 157 3.46 -2.12 6.41
CA PRO A 157 4.52 -2.90 7.06
C PRO A 157 4.95 -4.06 6.16
N PHE A 158 6.26 -4.27 5.98
CA PHE A 158 6.77 -5.39 5.17
C PHE A 158 7.23 -6.51 6.09
N LYS A 159 7.30 -7.71 5.53
CA LYS A 159 7.89 -8.89 6.18
C LYS A 159 9.11 -9.34 5.39
N VAL A 160 10.01 -10.03 6.07
CA VAL A 160 11.12 -10.73 5.41
C VAL A 160 10.62 -12.13 5.04
N VAL A 161 10.67 -12.46 3.75
CA VAL A 161 10.24 -13.78 3.24
C VAL A 161 11.38 -14.77 3.12
N ASP A 162 12.60 -14.26 2.87
CA ASP A 162 13.79 -15.09 2.75
C ASP A 162 15.05 -14.30 3.11
N THR A 163 16.11 -15.02 3.48
CA THR A 163 17.41 -14.44 3.80
C THR A 163 18.53 -15.26 3.17
N GLY A 164 19.54 -14.57 2.65
CA GLY A 164 20.73 -15.20 2.08
C GLY A 164 22.00 -14.46 2.51
N PHE A 165 23.15 -15.00 2.12
CA PHE A 165 24.41 -14.28 2.25
C PHE A 165 25.34 -14.58 1.08
N ALA A 166 26.22 -13.64 0.81
CA ALA A 166 27.31 -13.77 -0.15
C ALA A 166 28.61 -13.21 0.43
N ILE A 167 29.73 -13.61 -0.17
CA ILE A 167 31.04 -12.99 0.10
C ILE A 167 31.37 -12.09 -1.08
N VAL A 168 31.50 -10.79 -0.82
CA VAL A 168 31.85 -9.76 -1.81
C VAL A 168 33.05 -8.99 -1.26
N ASP A 169 34.13 -8.92 -2.03
CA ASP A 169 35.41 -8.32 -1.63
C ASP A 169 35.94 -8.84 -0.29
N GLY A 170 35.80 -10.15 -0.06
CA GLY A 170 36.23 -10.82 1.17
C GLY A 170 35.38 -10.47 2.40
N LYS A 171 34.28 -9.73 2.23
CA LYS A 171 33.36 -9.36 3.32
C LYS A 171 32.01 -10.02 3.14
N ARG A 172 31.40 -10.38 4.26
CA ARG A 172 30.05 -10.96 4.26
C ARG A 172 29.01 -9.87 4.02
N VAL A 173 28.10 -10.14 3.10
CA VAL A 173 26.89 -9.37 2.83
C VAL A 173 25.70 -10.26 3.19
N ASN A 174 24.91 -9.86 4.19
CA ASN A 174 23.65 -10.53 4.48
C ASN A 174 22.53 -9.84 3.72
N LEU A 175 21.65 -10.63 3.10
CA LEU A 175 20.56 -10.16 2.25
C LEU A 175 19.23 -10.64 2.85
N SER A 176 18.23 -9.77 2.90
CA SER A 176 16.87 -10.09 3.37
C SER A 176 15.85 -9.61 2.35
N LEU A 177 15.12 -10.54 1.75
CA LEU A 177 14.10 -10.26 0.74
C LEU A 177 12.80 -9.85 1.42
N ARG A 178 12.19 -8.75 0.98
CA ARG A 178 10.88 -8.29 1.46
C ARG A 178 9.72 -9.02 0.77
N ASP A 179 8.57 -9.07 1.44
CA ASP A 179 7.32 -9.71 0.97
C ASP A 179 6.56 -8.94 -0.12
N ARG A 180 7.12 -7.84 -0.63
CA ARG A 180 6.55 -7.08 -1.74
C ARG A 180 7.61 -6.26 -2.46
N LEU A 181 7.22 -5.78 -3.63
CA LEU A 181 7.97 -4.76 -4.34
C LEU A 181 8.03 -3.46 -3.53
N GLY A 182 9.09 -2.69 -3.74
CA GLY A 182 9.29 -1.40 -3.12
C GLY A 182 9.80 -0.38 -4.13
N PHE A 183 9.76 0.89 -3.72
CA PHE A 183 10.30 2.02 -4.45
C PHE A 183 11.40 2.69 -3.65
N SER A 184 12.42 3.22 -4.33
CA SER A 184 13.45 4.07 -3.74
C SER A 184 13.19 5.52 -4.12
N GLU A 185 13.05 6.38 -3.10
CA GLU A 185 12.90 7.83 -3.29
C GLU A 185 14.21 8.48 -3.75
N THR A 186 15.37 7.87 -3.45
CA THR A 186 16.70 8.44 -3.74
C THR A 186 17.26 8.04 -5.09
N THR A 187 16.97 6.82 -5.51
CA THR A 187 17.33 6.27 -6.82
C THR A 187 16.00 5.83 -7.40
N PRO A 188 15.41 6.48 -8.43
CA PRO A 188 14.04 6.22 -8.88
C PRO A 188 13.91 4.82 -9.50
N GLN A 189 13.99 3.81 -8.64
CA GLN A 189 14.06 2.38 -8.92
C GLN A 189 12.89 1.74 -8.20
N PHE A 190 12.20 0.88 -8.93
CA PHE A 190 11.07 0.12 -8.44
C PHE A 190 11.33 -1.36 -8.69
N GLY A 191 11.12 -2.20 -7.69
CA GLY A 191 11.29 -3.64 -7.86
C GLY A 191 11.36 -4.41 -6.57
N PHE A 192 11.95 -5.60 -6.61
CA PHE A 192 12.19 -6.43 -5.45
C PHE A 192 13.13 -5.71 -4.48
N ALA A 193 12.63 -5.39 -3.31
CA ALA A 193 13.40 -4.73 -2.26
C ALA A 193 14.15 -5.77 -1.42
N ILE A 194 15.47 -5.65 -1.39
CA ILE A 194 16.38 -6.56 -0.68
C ILE A 194 17.20 -5.75 0.30
N ASP A 195 17.02 -5.96 1.60
CA ASP A 195 17.83 -5.32 2.62
C ASP A 195 19.21 -6.00 2.70
N ALA A 196 20.26 -5.25 2.38
CA ALA A 196 21.64 -5.67 2.39
C ALA A 196 22.37 -5.08 3.60
N LEU A 197 22.92 -5.94 4.46
CA LEU A 197 23.86 -5.57 5.51
C LEU A 197 25.27 -5.96 5.07
N TRP A 198 26.04 -4.97 4.65
CA TRP A 198 27.43 -5.15 4.25
C TRP A 198 28.36 -4.79 5.42
N GLN A 199 29.09 -5.78 5.93
CA GLN A 199 30.00 -5.59 7.05
C GLN A 199 31.00 -4.45 6.79
N GLY A 200 30.98 -3.44 7.66
CA GLY A 200 31.83 -2.25 7.55
C GLY A 200 31.31 -1.13 6.63
N LYS A 201 30.16 -1.31 5.94
CA LYS A 201 29.48 -0.24 5.18
C LYS A 201 28.07 0.07 5.67
N GLY A 202 27.48 -0.82 6.50
CA GLY A 202 26.16 -0.63 7.08
C GLY A 202 25.05 -1.27 6.28
N GLN A 203 23.80 -0.88 6.56
CA GLN A 203 22.61 -1.43 5.92
C GLN A 203 22.06 -0.49 4.85
N LYS A 204 21.70 -1.04 3.69
CA LYS A 204 21.00 -0.34 2.60
C LYS A 204 19.96 -1.28 1.99
N THR A 205 18.96 -0.71 1.31
CA THR A 205 18.01 -1.49 0.53
C THR A 205 18.47 -1.47 -0.93
N LEU A 206 18.62 -2.65 -1.53
CA LEU A 206 18.88 -2.87 -2.94
C LEU A 206 17.54 -3.06 -3.65
N TYR A 207 17.46 -2.60 -4.90
CA TYR A 207 16.27 -2.76 -5.73
C TYR A 207 16.65 -3.53 -6.98
N LEU A 208 16.04 -4.70 -7.15
CA LEU A 208 16.17 -5.52 -8.35
C LEU A 208 14.89 -5.39 -9.17
N ASP A 209 15.01 -5.06 -10.45
CA ASP A 209 13.84 -4.86 -11.32
C ASP A 209 12.92 -6.07 -11.31
N ALA A 210 11.62 -5.80 -11.13
CA ALA A 210 10.59 -6.82 -11.24
C ALA A 210 10.10 -6.88 -12.70
N PRO A 211 10.27 -8.00 -13.42
CA PRO A 211 9.93 -8.10 -14.84
C PRO A 211 8.42 -8.36 -15.01
N VAL A 212 7.61 -7.48 -14.42
CA VAL A 212 6.14 -7.54 -14.45
C VAL A 212 5.56 -6.18 -14.86
N PRO A 213 4.43 -6.15 -15.58
CA PRO A 213 3.71 -4.92 -15.87
C PRO A 213 3.27 -4.17 -14.61
N VAL A 214 3.15 -2.85 -14.70
CA VAL A 214 2.84 -1.96 -13.55
C VAL A 214 1.52 -2.33 -12.88
N GLU A 215 0.53 -2.70 -13.67
CA GLU A 215 -0.79 -3.15 -13.22
C GLU A 215 -0.76 -4.41 -12.35
N GLN A 216 0.34 -5.19 -12.36
CA GLN A 216 0.50 -6.41 -11.57
C GLN A 216 1.40 -6.21 -10.33
N HIS A 217 2.01 -5.04 -10.18
CA HIS A 217 3.02 -4.78 -9.14
C HIS A 217 2.51 -5.06 -7.72
N ASP A 218 1.24 -4.72 -7.45
CA ASP A 218 0.64 -4.97 -6.14
C ASP A 218 0.40 -6.46 -5.87
N PHE A 219 0.34 -7.31 -6.89
CA PHE A 219 0.02 -8.74 -6.78
C PHE A 219 1.25 -9.64 -6.94
N VAL A 220 2.45 -9.06 -7.02
CA VAL A 220 3.69 -9.83 -6.96
C VAL A 220 3.98 -10.24 -5.53
N GLU A 221 4.20 -11.54 -5.33
CA GLU A 221 4.59 -12.13 -4.06
C GLU A 221 6.02 -12.70 -4.18
N PRO A 222 7.06 -12.00 -3.68
CA PRO A 222 8.39 -12.56 -3.59
C PRO A 222 8.41 -13.74 -2.62
N ILE A 223 9.07 -14.84 -2.99
CA ILE A 223 9.08 -16.08 -2.20
C ILE A 223 10.48 -16.60 -1.84
N ALA A 224 11.50 -16.32 -2.67
CA ALA A 224 12.87 -16.76 -2.36
C ALA A 224 13.93 -15.87 -3.01
N LEU A 225 15.07 -15.76 -2.35
CA LEU A 225 16.28 -15.13 -2.86
C LEU A 225 17.23 -16.21 -3.38
N ILE A 226 17.56 -16.15 -4.67
CA ILE A 226 18.48 -17.07 -5.32
C ILE A 226 19.84 -16.37 -5.46
N ILE A 227 20.88 -16.94 -4.88
CA ILE A 227 22.26 -16.43 -4.96
C ILE A 227 23.12 -17.52 -5.59
N GLU A 228 23.68 -17.24 -6.76
CA GLU A 228 24.52 -18.18 -7.50
C GLU A 228 25.92 -17.61 -7.73
N ALA A 229 26.94 -18.42 -7.44
CA ALA A 229 28.33 -18.09 -7.72
C ALA A 229 28.67 -18.57 -9.14
N VAL A 230 28.93 -17.63 -10.05
CA VAL A 230 29.30 -17.89 -11.44
C VAL A 230 30.78 -17.60 -11.64
N SER A 231 31.49 -18.50 -12.31
CA SER A 231 32.90 -18.26 -12.69
C SER A 231 32.95 -17.39 -13.95
N GLY A 232 33.48 -16.18 -13.82
CA GLY A 232 33.69 -15.24 -14.92
C GLY A 232 35.18 -14.98 -15.19
N PRO A 233 35.50 -14.17 -16.22
CA PRO A 233 36.88 -13.82 -16.57
C PRO A 233 37.65 -13.13 -15.44
N ASN A 234 36.93 -12.46 -14.53
CA ASN A 234 37.48 -11.68 -13.42
C ASN A 234 37.41 -12.41 -12.06
N GLY A 235 37.08 -13.71 -12.05
CA GLY A 235 36.93 -14.51 -10.83
C GLY A 235 35.49 -14.97 -10.58
N ILE A 236 35.17 -15.26 -9.32
CA ILE A 236 33.82 -15.68 -8.92
C ILE A 236 32.94 -14.45 -8.73
N GLU A 237 31.83 -14.40 -9.46
CA GLU A 237 30.81 -13.35 -9.37
C GLU A 237 29.54 -13.92 -8.75
N ASN A 238 28.94 -13.19 -7.81
CA ASN A 238 27.66 -13.59 -7.22
C ASN A 238 26.52 -12.94 -8.00
N MET A 239 25.67 -13.75 -8.60
CA MET A 239 24.44 -13.34 -9.26
C MET A 239 23.27 -13.49 -8.30
N VAL A 240 22.35 -12.53 -8.33
CA VAL A 240 21.12 -12.52 -7.52
C VAL A 240 19.91 -12.57 -8.42
N SER A 241 18.97 -13.46 -8.10
CA SER A 241 17.63 -13.49 -8.68
C SER A 241 16.59 -13.60 -7.58
N VAL A 242 15.36 -13.22 -7.87
CA VAL A 242 14.23 -13.39 -6.96
C VAL A 242 13.23 -14.34 -7.59
N LYS A 243 12.84 -15.36 -6.83
CA LYS A 243 11.70 -16.22 -7.13
C LYS A 243 10.44 -15.55 -6.61
N TYR A 244 9.39 -15.50 -7.41
CA TYR A 244 8.14 -14.80 -7.08
C TYR A 244 6.92 -15.47 -7.69
N ILE A 245 5.75 -15.19 -7.14
CA ILE A 245 4.45 -15.59 -7.68
C ILE A 245 3.76 -14.34 -8.25
N VAL A 246 3.15 -14.47 -9.44
CA VAL A 246 2.28 -13.44 -10.02
C VAL A 246 1.15 -14.15 -10.78
N ALA A 247 -0.10 -13.72 -10.58
CA ALA A 247 -1.27 -14.34 -11.20
C ALA A 247 -1.35 -15.88 -11.02
N GLY A 248 -0.78 -16.39 -9.91
CA GLY A 248 -0.71 -17.82 -9.59
C GLY A 248 0.47 -18.58 -10.21
N ASP A 249 1.26 -17.95 -11.10
CA ASP A 249 2.43 -18.56 -11.72
C ASP A 249 3.71 -18.24 -10.94
N GLU A 250 4.54 -19.27 -10.75
CA GLU A 250 5.84 -19.14 -10.12
C GLU A 250 6.92 -18.84 -11.17
N LEU A 251 7.61 -17.72 -10.99
CA LEU A 251 8.61 -17.19 -11.92
C LEU A 251 9.92 -16.85 -11.18
N VAL A 252 10.98 -16.63 -11.97
CA VAL A 252 12.29 -16.22 -11.48
C VAL A 252 12.72 -14.99 -12.26
N SER A 253 13.15 -13.93 -11.56
CA SER A 253 13.68 -12.73 -12.20
C SER A 253 14.97 -13.05 -12.96
N PRO A 254 15.33 -12.26 -13.99
CA PRO A 254 16.66 -12.36 -14.58
C PRO A 254 17.77 -12.23 -13.52
N PRO A 255 18.85 -13.02 -13.63
CA PRO A 255 19.98 -12.89 -12.71
C PRO A 255 20.71 -11.57 -12.92
N PHE A 256 21.07 -10.92 -11.82
CA PHE A 256 21.77 -9.63 -11.83
C PHE A 256 23.01 -9.65 -10.93
N PRO A 257 24.13 -9.02 -11.34
CA PRO A 257 25.34 -8.97 -10.52
C PRO A 257 25.12 -8.29 -9.16
N LEU A 258 25.41 -9.00 -8.06
CA LEU A 258 25.27 -8.44 -6.71
C LEU A 258 26.16 -7.21 -6.50
N ILE A 259 27.37 -7.22 -7.08
CA ILE A 259 28.33 -6.12 -6.93
C ILE A 259 27.78 -4.82 -7.53
N GLU A 260 27.06 -4.89 -8.64
CA GLU A 260 26.46 -3.71 -9.27
C GLU A 260 25.36 -3.10 -8.39
N LEU A 261 24.48 -3.93 -7.81
CA LEU A 261 23.47 -3.46 -6.86
C LEU A 261 24.11 -2.80 -5.63
N LEU A 262 25.18 -3.40 -5.11
CA LEU A 262 25.91 -2.85 -3.99
C LEU A 262 26.58 -1.51 -4.35
N ASN A 263 27.19 -1.39 -5.53
CA ASN A 263 27.80 -0.14 -5.96
C ASN A 263 26.77 0.97 -6.14
N GLN A 264 25.60 0.66 -6.71
CA GLN A 264 24.48 1.59 -6.84
C GLN A 264 23.98 2.09 -5.47
N ALA A 265 23.81 1.20 -4.49
CA ALA A 265 23.25 1.55 -3.19
C ALA A 265 24.25 2.22 -2.22
N TYR A 266 25.55 1.91 -2.36
CA TYR A 266 26.61 2.41 -1.47
C TYR A 266 27.50 3.49 -2.11
N GLY A 267 27.31 3.81 -3.39
CA GLY A 267 28.02 4.89 -4.10
C GLY A 267 29.49 4.57 -4.38
N GLN A 268 29.75 3.39 -4.95
CA GLN A 268 31.11 2.97 -5.36
C GLN A 268 31.32 3.05 -6.86
#